data_AF-A0A7S1CCA4-F1
#
_entry.id   AF-A0A7S1CCA4-F1
#
_cell.length_a   1.000
_cell.length_b   1.000
_cell.length_c   1.000
_cell.angle_alpha   90.00
_cell.angle_beta   90.00
_cell.angle_gamma   90.00
#
_symmetry.space_group_name_H-M   'P 1'
#
loop_
_entity.id
_entity.type
_entity.pdbx_description
1 polymer ?
#
loop_
_entity_poly.entity_id
_entity_poly.type
_entity_poly.pdbx_seq_one_letter_code
_entity_poly.pdbx_strand_id
1 'polypeptide(L)'
;VPCDILGCFKSVPYDELFLHKSEKCMHRIVACPSGCKAAVKAKFLADHQDNACPRRFLKCRFCKDELLAMDQEYHETKQCPMRPSLSVASGTPRSVGSFGSRPGSPFDMLMNMSDTSSMRVIPGFASEPVSKA
;
A
#
# COMPACT_ATOMS: atom_id res chain seq x y z
N VAL A 1 -7.45 -22.42 -24.48
CA VAL A 1 -6.93 -23.20 -23.34
C VAL A 1 -7.63 -22.77 -22.05
N PRO A 2 -8.09 -23.70 -21.20
CA PRO A 2 -8.70 -23.37 -19.91
C PRO A 2 -7.65 -22.83 -18.93
N CYS A 3 -8.07 -21.93 -18.04
CA CYS A 3 -7.24 -21.44 -16.95
C CYS A 3 -7.17 -22.47 -15.80
N ASP A 4 -5.97 -22.74 -15.29
CA ASP A 4 -5.68 -23.64 -14.16
C ASP A 4 -5.75 -22.96 -12.78
N ILE A 5 -5.97 -21.64 -12.72
CA ILE A 5 -6.13 -20.94 -11.44
C ILE A 5 -7.43 -21.39 -10.78
N LEU A 6 -7.34 -21.90 -9.55
CA LEU A 6 -8.47 -22.46 -8.81
C LEU A 6 -9.63 -21.46 -8.70
N GLY A 7 -10.78 -21.86 -9.26
CA GLY A 7 -12.01 -21.07 -9.32
C GLY A 7 -12.12 -20.14 -10.52
N CYS A 8 -11.15 -20.11 -11.42
CA CYS A 8 -11.30 -19.47 -12.73
C CYS A 8 -11.83 -20.48 -13.76
N PHE A 9 -13.00 -20.20 -14.34
CA PHE A 9 -13.62 -21.06 -15.37
C PHE A 9 -13.48 -20.48 -16.78
N LYS A 10 -12.63 -19.48 -16.97
CA LYS A 10 -12.45 -18.83 -18.29
C LYS A 10 -11.50 -19.66 -19.16
N SER A 11 -11.86 -19.79 -20.43
CA SER A 11 -10.98 -20.25 -21.49
C SER A 11 -10.48 -19.05 -22.29
N VAL A 12 -9.17 -18.98 -22.51
CA VAL A 12 -8.49 -17.89 -23.23
C VAL A 12 -7.55 -18.49 -24.29
N PRO A 13 -7.16 -17.75 -25.35
CA PRO A 13 -6.14 -18.22 -26.29
C PRO A 13 -4.79 -18.45 -25.58
N TYR A 14 -3.95 -19.34 -26.14
CA TYR A 14 -2.71 -19.77 -25.49
C TYR A 14 -1.74 -18.61 -25.26
N ASP A 15 -1.58 -17.74 -26.25
CA ASP A 15 -0.72 -16.55 -26.19
C ASP A 15 -1.15 -15.57 -25.09
N GLU A 16 -2.45 -15.47 -24.81
CA GLU A 16 -2.96 -14.61 -23.73
C GLU A 16 -3.08 -15.33 -22.38
N LEU A 17 -2.86 -16.64 -22.30
CA LEU A 17 -3.03 -17.39 -21.05
C LEU A 17 -2.08 -16.88 -19.97
N PHE A 18 -0.83 -16.56 -20.34
CA PHE A 18 0.14 -15.99 -19.42
C PHE A 18 -0.33 -14.64 -18.85
N LEU A 19 -0.71 -13.72 -19.74
CA LEU A 19 -1.25 -12.40 -19.38
C LEU A 19 -2.52 -12.52 -18.52
N HIS A 20 -3.37 -13.49 -18.86
CA HIS A 20 -4.56 -13.78 -18.08
C HIS A 20 -4.18 -14.16 -16.65
N LYS A 21 -3.24 -15.07 -16.45
CA LYS A 21 -2.83 -15.51 -15.10
C LYS A 21 -2.18 -14.38 -14.29
N SER A 22 -1.35 -13.56 -14.92
CA SER A 22 -0.62 -12.48 -14.25
C SER A 22 -1.50 -11.28 -13.92
N GLU A 23 -2.36 -10.84 -14.85
CA GLU A 23 -3.01 -9.52 -14.77
C GLU A 23 -4.53 -9.54 -14.90
N LYS A 24 -5.11 -10.49 -15.64
CA LYS A 24 -6.56 -10.48 -15.93
C LYS A 24 -7.39 -11.40 -15.04
N CYS A 25 -6.77 -12.41 -14.43
CA CYS A 25 -7.47 -13.41 -13.64
C CYS A 25 -7.84 -12.81 -12.29
N MET A 26 -9.14 -12.77 -12.01
CA MET A 26 -9.67 -12.21 -10.76
C MET A 26 -9.48 -13.15 -9.56
N HIS A 27 -9.15 -14.41 -9.83
CA HIS A 27 -8.88 -15.46 -8.83
C HIS A 27 -7.40 -15.58 -8.49
N ARG A 28 -6.52 -14.85 -9.19
CA ARG A 28 -5.09 -14.82 -8.86
C ARG A 28 -4.90 -14.27 -7.45
N ILE A 29 -3.88 -14.77 -6.77
CA ILE A 29 -3.49 -14.31 -5.45
C ILE A 29 -2.49 -13.17 -5.62
N VAL A 30 -2.79 -12.04 -5.00
CA VAL A 30 -1.97 -10.83 -5.01
C VAL A 30 -1.64 -10.43 -3.59
N ALA A 31 -0.44 -9.87 -3.43
CA ALA A 31 -0.05 -9.24 -2.19
C ALA A 31 -0.73 -7.87 -2.06
N CYS A 32 -1.08 -7.54 -0.83
CA CYS A 32 -1.63 -6.26 -0.44
C CYS A 32 -0.60 -5.13 -0.67
N PRO A 33 -0.89 -4.11 -1.52
CA PRO A 33 0.04 -3.02 -1.80
C PRO A 33 0.30 -2.12 -0.59
N SER A 34 -0.60 -2.13 0.41
CA SER A 34 -0.39 -1.48 1.70
C SER A 34 0.71 -2.14 2.54
N GLY A 35 1.37 -3.19 2.02
CA GLY A 35 2.45 -3.90 2.69
C GLY A 35 1.94 -4.73 3.88
N CYS A 36 0.69 -5.19 3.81
CA CYS A 36 0.18 -6.16 4.77
C CYS A 36 0.60 -7.57 4.31
N LYS A 37 1.03 -8.43 5.24
CA LYS A 37 1.58 -9.78 4.94
C LYS A 37 0.51 -10.78 4.45
N ALA A 38 -0.67 -10.30 4.05
CA ALA A 38 -1.81 -11.10 3.62
C ALA A 38 -1.78 -11.34 2.12
N ALA A 39 -2.06 -12.57 1.71
CA ALA A 39 -2.22 -12.98 0.32
C ALA A 39 -3.73 -13.07 0.02
N VAL A 40 -4.22 -12.20 -0.88
CA VAL A 40 -5.67 -12.02 -1.11
C VAL A 40 -5.96 -12.26 -2.59
N LYS A 41 -7.13 -12.83 -2.91
CA LYS A 41 -7.57 -12.94 -4.31
C LYS A 41 -7.79 -11.55 -4.87
N ALA A 42 -7.40 -11.29 -6.11
CA ALA A 42 -7.54 -9.98 -6.75
C ALA A 42 -8.97 -9.42 -6.66
N LYS A 43 -10.00 -10.26 -6.79
CA LYS A 43 -11.40 -9.86 -6.61
C LYS A 43 -11.76 -9.34 -5.22
N PHE A 44 -11.08 -9.81 -4.17
CA PHE A 44 -11.29 -9.40 -2.79
C PHE A 44 -10.26 -8.38 -2.31
N LEU A 45 -9.30 -7.97 -3.15
CA LEU A 45 -8.26 -7.04 -2.75
C LEU A 45 -8.84 -5.66 -2.39
N ALA A 46 -9.83 -5.18 -3.15
CA ALA A 46 -10.51 -3.91 -2.86
C ALA A 46 -11.25 -3.96 -1.51
N ASP A 47 -12.06 -5.01 -1.29
CA ASP A 47 -12.74 -5.22 -0.01
C ASP A 47 -11.75 -5.39 1.15
N HIS A 48 -10.66 -6.12 0.92
CA HIS A 48 -9.61 -6.27 1.91
C HIS A 48 -9.01 -4.92 2.30
N GLN A 49 -8.66 -4.07 1.34
CA GLN A 49 -8.10 -2.74 1.64
C GLN A 49 -9.04 -1.88 2.47
N ASP A 50 -10.34 -1.94 2.18
CA ASP A 50 -11.34 -1.12 2.85
C ASP A 50 -11.70 -1.65 4.24
N ASN A 51 -11.89 -2.97 4.38
CA ASN A 51 -12.48 -3.57 5.57
C ASN A 51 -11.53 -4.42 6.41
N ALA A 52 -10.65 -5.21 5.77
CA ALA A 52 -9.88 -6.25 6.46
C ALA A 52 -8.39 -5.92 6.64
N CYS A 53 -7.88 -4.89 5.98
CA CYS A 53 -6.46 -4.59 5.98
C CYS A 53 -6.05 -4.01 7.33
N PRO A 54 -5.14 -4.64 8.08
CA PRO A 54 -4.71 -4.12 9.38
C PRO A 54 -3.91 -2.81 9.25
N ARG A 55 -3.41 -2.52 8.05
CA ARG A 55 -2.67 -1.30 7.72
C ARG A 55 -3.54 -0.21 7.10
N ARG A 56 -4.88 -0.36 7.10
CA ARG A 56 -5.78 0.71 6.69
C ARG A 56 -5.72 1.86 7.70
N PHE A 57 -5.82 3.08 7.20
CA PHE A 57 -5.90 4.27 8.05
C PHE A 57 -7.35 4.49 8.46
N LEU A 58 -7.58 4.63 9.77
CA LEU A 58 -8.85 4.95 10.37
C LEU A 58 -8.73 6.26 11.12
N LYS A 59 -9.86 6.96 11.25
CA LYS A 59 -9.95 8.15 12.09
C LYS A 59 -10.50 7.77 13.45
N CYS A 60 -9.82 8.20 14.51
CA CYS A 60 -10.30 7.97 15.87
C CYS A 60 -11.66 8.65 16.05
N ARG A 61 -12.63 7.94 16.65
CA ARG A 61 -13.97 8.50 16.89
C ARG A 61 -13.96 9.68 17.87
N PHE A 62 -12.95 9.76 18.74
CA PHE A 62 -12.87 10.74 19.82
C PHE A 62 -12.01 11.94 19.46
N CYS A 63 -10.74 11.72 19.08
CA CYS A 63 -9.80 12.80 18.76
C CYS A 63 -9.69 13.13 17.26
N LYS A 64 -10.27 12.29 16.37
CA LYS A 64 -10.19 12.42 14.90
C LYS A 64 -8.79 12.31 14.29
N ASP A 65 -7.79 11.91 15.08
CA ASP A 65 -6.46 11.58 14.56
C ASP A 65 -6.51 10.39 13.59
N GLU A 66 -5.55 10.35 12.66
CA GLU A 66 -5.37 9.25 11.72
C GLU A 66 -4.42 8.19 12.32
N LEU A 67 -4.87 6.96 12.35
CA LEU A 67 -4.15 5.82 12.93
C LEU A 67 -4.36 4.56 12.11
N LEU A 68 -3.46 3.60 12.24
CA LEU A 68 -3.62 2.29 11.62
C LEU A 68 -4.70 1.50 12.36
N ALA A 69 -5.48 0.70 11.62
CA ALA A 69 -6.50 -0.16 12.24
C ALA A 69 -5.93 -1.08 13.32
N MET A 70 -4.69 -1.57 13.16
CA MET A 70 -4.03 -2.38 14.20
C MET A 70 -3.77 -1.60 15.50
N ASP A 71 -3.57 -0.29 15.42
CA ASP A 71 -3.28 0.58 16.57
C ASP A 71 -4.55 1.20 17.16
N GLN A 72 -5.73 1.01 16.54
CA GLN A 72 -6.97 1.64 16.97
C GLN A 72 -7.36 1.31 18.39
N GLU A 73 -7.40 0.02 18.72
CA GLU A 73 -7.77 -0.42 20.06
C GLU A 73 -6.78 0.10 21.11
N TYR A 74 -5.48 0.07 20.80
CA TYR A 74 -4.45 0.58 21.69
C TYR A 74 -4.57 2.11 21.87
N HIS A 75 -4.83 2.84 20.79
CA HIS A 75 -5.06 4.27 20.83
C HIS A 75 -6.29 4.62 21.68
N GLU A 76 -7.46 4.06 21.37
CA GLU A 76 -8.72 4.34 22.07
C GLU A 76 -8.66 3.99 23.57
N THR A 77 -7.90 2.96 23.94
CA THR A 77 -7.76 2.53 25.34
C THR A 77 -6.66 3.24 26.10
N LYS A 78 -5.52 3.60 25.50
CA LYS A 78 -4.34 4.07 26.26
C LYS A 78 -3.76 5.40 25.82
N GLN A 79 -3.97 5.83 24.57
CA GLN A 79 -3.32 7.03 24.03
C GLN A 79 -4.28 8.16 23.63
N CYS A 80 -5.57 7.87 23.52
CA CYS A 80 -6.53 8.86 23.06
C CYS A 80 -6.72 9.96 24.12
N PRO A 81 -6.46 11.23 23.79
CA PRO A 81 -6.59 12.34 24.73
C PRO A 81 -8.05 12.65 25.09
N MET A 82 -9.01 12.21 24.25
CA MET A 82 -10.46 12.43 24.41
C MET A 82 -11.20 11.15 24.82
N ARG A 83 -10.49 10.18 25.42
CA ARG A 83 -11.07 8.91 25.87
C ARG A 83 -12.26 9.17 26.80
N PRO A 84 -13.43 8.54 26.58
CA PRO A 84 -14.55 8.66 27.52
C PRO A 84 -14.19 7.93 28.82
N SER A 85 -13.68 8.68 29.80
CA SER A 85 -13.40 8.17 31.14
C SER A 85 -14.71 8.03 31.91
N LEU A 86 -15.29 6.84 31.94
CA LEU A 86 -16.27 6.51 32.97
C LEU A 86 -15.51 6.24 34.27
N SER A 87 -15.14 7.31 34.99
CA SER A 87 -15.19 7.41 36.45
C SER A 87 -14.49 8.67 36.95
N VAL A 88 -15.13 9.20 38.00
CA VAL A 88 -14.83 10.34 38.85
C VAL A 88 -13.42 10.35 39.44
N ALA A 89 -12.97 11.58 39.71
CA ALA A 89 -11.96 12.03 40.68
C ALA A 89 -10.50 12.18 40.22
N SER A 90 -10.12 13.47 40.18
CA SER A 90 -8.90 14.02 40.78
C SER A 90 -7.61 13.97 39.97
N GLY A 91 -7.37 15.07 39.26
CA GLY A 91 -6.25 15.95 39.56
C GLY A 91 -4.85 15.36 39.48
N THR A 92 -4.17 15.59 38.36
CA THR A 92 -2.90 16.33 38.31
C THR A 92 -2.64 16.73 36.85
N PRO A 93 -2.21 17.96 36.55
CA PRO A 93 -1.67 18.28 35.24
C PRO A 93 -0.34 17.55 35.11
N ARG A 94 -0.34 16.35 34.52
CA ARG A 94 0.90 15.73 34.05
C ARG A 94 1.33 16.54 32.84
N SER A 95 2.14 17.56 33.13
CA SER A 95 3.27 18.04 32.33
C SER A 95 3.37 17.36 30.98
N VAL A 96 3.11 18.15 29.93
CA VAL A 96 3.37 17.83 28.53
C VAL A 96 4.77 17.25 28.37
N GLY A 97 4.88 15.93 28.50
CA GLY A 97 6.01 15.18 28.03
C GLY A 97 5.98 15.30 26.52
N SER A 98 6.89 16.11 25.98
CA SER A 98 7.28 16.10 24.58
C SER A 98 7.75 14.70 24.20
N PHE A 99 6.83 13.78 23.98
CA PHE A 99 7.10 12.48 23.41
C PHE A 99 6.92 12.60 21.91
N GLY A 100 8.04 12.97 21.28
CA GLY A 100 8.36 12.70 19.88
C GLY A 100 7.21 12.86 18.90
N SER A 101 7.13 14.04 18.29
CA SER A 101 6.81 14.13 16.87
C SER A 101 7.53 12.98 16.15
N ARG A 102 6.82 11.92 15.78
CA ARG A 102 7.36 10.95 14.82
C ARG A 102 7.46 11.71 13.51
N PRO A 103 8.67 11.99 13.00
CA PRO A 103 8.80 12.57 11.68
C PRO A 103 8.56 11.48 10.64
N GLY A 104 7.95 11.84 9.51
CA GLY A 104 8.15 11.13 8.25
C GLY A 104 7.19 9.98 7.97
N SER A 105 6.01 10.37 7.50
CA SER A 105 5.41 9.77 6.30
C SER A 105 6.47 9.48 5.22
N PRO A 106 6.52 8.29 4.59
CA PRO A 106 7.44 8.03 3.49
C PRO A 106 6.96 8.59 2.14
N PHE A 107 6.12 9.63 2.12
CA PHE A 107 5.43 10.07 0.91
C PHE A 107 5.31 11.60 0.79
N ASP A 108 6.40 12.32 1.09
CA ASP A 108 6.55 13.69 0.59
C ASP A 108 7.94 13.87 -0.03
N MET A 109 8.03 13.49 -1.31
CA MET A 109 9.11 13.87 -2.21
C MET A 109 8.49 14.27 -3.55
N LEU A 110 7.68 15.33 -3.53
CA LEU A 110 7.52 16.18 -4.71
C LEU A 110 8.67 17.18 -4.73
N MET A 111 9.78 16.79 -5.36
CA MET A 111 10.74 17.76 -5.88
C MET A 111 10.57 17.90 -7.39
N ASN A 112 9.82 18.94 -7.71
CA ASN A 112 9.85 19.72 -8.94
C ASN A 112 11.30 20.07 -9.29
N MET A 113 11.80 19.61 -10.44
CA MET A 113 13.07 20.06 -11.03
C MET A 113 12.85 20.25 -12.53
N SER A 114 12.31 21.41 -12.89
CA SER A 114 12.34 21.92 -14.26
C SER A 114 13.57 22.80 -14.44
N ASP A 115 14.32 22.49 -15.50
CA ASP A 115 15.16 23.39 -16.30
C ASP A 115 16.62 23.66 -15.87
N THR A 116 17.59 23.03 -16.55
CA THR A 116 18.47 23.66 -17.56
C THR A 116 19.78 22.87 -17.77
N SER A 117 20.08 22.58 -19.04
CA SER A 117 21.43 22.55 -19.64
C SER A 117 22.52 21.61 -19.08
N SER A 118 22.76 20.50 -19.78
CA SER A 118 24.01 20.32 -20.57
C SER A 118 24.13 18.95 -21.21
N MET A 119 24.59 18.99 -22.46
CA MET A 119 24.75 17.89 -23.41
C MET A 119 25.64 16.75 -22.91
N ARG A 120 25.26 15.51 -23.24
CA ARG A 120 26.19 14.56 -23.90
C ARG A 120 25.44 13.78 -24.98
N VAL A 121 25.77 14.14 -26.22
CA VAL A 121 25.52 13.37 -27.43
C VAL A 121 26.31 12.07 -27.34
N ILE A 122 25.63 10.93 -27.41
CA ILE A 122 26.29 9.65 -27.70
C ILE A 122 26.19 9.44 -29.22
N PRO A 123 27.31 9.39 -29.96
CA PRO A 123 27.29 9.13 -31.39
C PRO A 123 27.36 7.61 -31.72
N GLY A 124 26.76 7.24 -32.86
CA GLY A 124 27.06 6.03 -33.67
C GLY A 124 26.42 4.74 -33.16
N PHE A 125 25.46 4.09 -33.84
CA PHE A 125 25.46 3.57 -35.22
C PHE A 125 26.73 2.80 -35.58
N ALA A 126 26.70 1.49 -35.39
CA ALA A 126 27.45 0.52 -36.19
C ALA A 126 26.62 -0.76 -36.31
N SER A 127 25.92 -0.84 -37.44
CA SER A 127 25.40 -2.07 -38.03
C SER A 127 26.54 -2.83 -38.68
N GLU A 128 26.75 -4.10 -38.33
CA GLU A 128 27.45 -5.07 -39.19
C GLU A 128 26.73 -6.43 -39.16
N PRO A 129 26.39 -7.01 -40.33
CA PRO A 129 25.93 -8.37 -40.46
C PRO A 129 27.12 -9.32 -40.70
N VAL A 130 27.32 -10.33 -39.86
CA VAL A 130 28.25 -11.43 -40.17
C VAL A 130 27.54 -12.56 -40.90
N SER A 131 28.16 -12.97 -41.99
CA SER A 131 27.65 -13.82 -43.05
C SER A 131 27.89 -15.31 -42.80
N LYS A 132 27.00 -16.15 -43.34
CA LYS A 132 27.25 -17.43 -44.02
C LYS A 132 28.53 -18.21 -43.68
N ALA A 133 28.35 -19.41 -43.14
CA ALA A 133 29.00 -20.64 -43.56
C ALA A 133 28.06 -21.82 -43.31
#